data_AF-W4VDC8-F1
#
_entry.id   AF-W4VDC8-F1
#
_cell.length_a   1.000
_cell.length_b   1.000
_cell.length_c   1.000
_cell.angle_alpha   90.00
_cell.angle_beta   90.00
_cell.angle_gamma   90.00
#
_symmetry.space_group_name_H-M   'P 1'
#
loop_
_entity.id
_entity.type
_entity.pdbx_description
1 polymer ?
#
loop_
_entity_poly.entity_id
_entity_poly.type
_entity_poly.pdbx_seq_one_letter_code
_entity_poly.pdbx_strand_id
1 'polypeptide(L)'
;MNTNRKIQDKNSFEKMIKEYLKQGRSKLLNEFTGTREAMGKIASEKIKDFIKVMDVGLDEAEREYLRELIVSAMYQSFCYGYSIGKIEGKSENRVLI
;
A
#
# COMPACT_ATOMS: atom_id res chain seq x y z
N MET A 1 30.20 -20.27 -6.32
CA MET A 1 28.91 -19.77 -6.87
C MET A 1 28.98 -18.25 -6.97
N ASN A 2 28.72 -17.72 -8.17
CA ASN A 2 29.23 -16.44 -8.66
C ASN A 2 28.44 -15.21 -8.17
N THR A 3 29.10 -14.24 -7.52
CA THR A 3 28.53 -13.03 -6.90
C THR A 3 27.71 -12.19 -7.90
N ASN A 4 28.13 -12.17 -9.17
CA ASN A 4 27.43 -11.47 -10.26
C ASN A 4 26.02 -12.02 -10.54
N ARG A 5 25.79 -13.33 -10.35
CA ARG A 5 24.46 -13.93 -10.54
C ARG A 5 23.49 -13.48 -9.45
N LYS A 6 23.94 -13.37 -8.20
CA LYS A 6 23.11 -12.90 -7.06
C LYS A 6 22.72 -11.41 -7.20
N ILE A 7 23.63 -10.58 -7.74
CA ILE A 7 23.36 -9.15 -7.97
C ILE A 7 22.33 -8.97 -9.10
N GLN A 8 22.47 -9.73 -10.19
CA GLN A 8 21.53 -9.69 -11.31
C GLN A 8 20.11 -10.13 -10.89
N ASP A 9 20.02 -11.16 -10.05
CA ASP A 9 18.76 -11.69 -9.54
C ASP A 9 18.07 -10.68 -8.60
N LYS A 10 18.83 -10.03 -7.71
CA LYS A 10 18.33 -8.97 -6.82
C LYS A 10 17.79 -7.76 -7.61
N ASN A 11 18.51 -7.31 -8.64
CA ASN A 11 18.05 -6.22 -9.51
C ASN A 11 16.77 -6.59 -10.27
N SER A 12 16.63 -7.85 -10.69
CA SER A 12 15.43 -8.33 -11.37
C SER A 12 14.21 -8.36 -10.44
N PHE A 13 14.41 -8.77 -9.19
CA PHE A 13 13.38 -8.79 -8.15
C PHE A 13 12.93 -7.38 -7.77
N GLU A 14 13.87 -6.45 -7.55
CA GLU A 14 13.56 -5.06 -7.25
C GLU A 14 12.77 -4.40 -8.39
N LYS A 15 13.17 -4.64 -9.64
CA LYS A 15 12.44 -4.15 -10.82
C LYS A 15 11.02 -4.71 -10.86
N MET A 16 10.84 -5.99 -10.52
CA MET A 16 9.54 -6.65 -10.48
C MET A 16 8.63 -6.05 -9.39
N ILE A 17 9.15 -5.86 -8.17
CA ILE A 17 8.40 -5.21 -7.08
C ILE A 17 7.96 -3.81 -7.50
N LYS A 18 8.89 -3.00 -8.04
CA LYS A 18 8.59 -1.63 -8.47
C LYS A 18 7.47 -1.59 -9.51
N GLU A 19 7.44 -2.56 -10.42
CA GLU A 19 6.40 -2.67 -11.43
C GLU A 19 5.05 -3.03 -10.81
N TYR A 20 5.01 -3.99 -9.89
CA TYR A 20 3.76 -4.33 -9.21
C TYR A 20 3.25 -3.24 -8.27
N LEU A 21 4.13 -2.45 -7.65
CA LEU A 21 3.72 -1.28 -6.87
C LEU A 21 3.03 -0.25 -7.76
N LYS A 22 3.56 0.00 -8.96
CA LYS A 22 2.94 0.91 -9.95
C LYS A 22 1.58 0.39 -10.40
N GLN A 23 1.46 -0.91 -10.70
CA GLN A 23 0.20 -1.52 -11.09
C GLN A 23 -0.84 -1.47 -9.96
N GLY A 24 -0.45 -1.83 -8.73
CA GLY A 24 -1.31 -1.75 -7.56
C GLY A 24 -1.84 -0.33 -7.34
N ARG A 25 -0.96 0.68 -7.47
CA ARG A 25 -1.35 2.09 -7.39
C ARG A 25 -2.32 2.49 -8.50
N SER A 26 -2.04 2.11 -9.75
CA SER A 26 -2.92 2.42 -10.88
C SER A 26 -4.31 1.83 -10.70
N LYS A 27 -4.38 0.55 -10.30
CA LYS A 27 -5.66 -0.12 -10.01
C LYS A 27 -6.41 0.55 -8.86
N LEU A 28 -5.71 0.89 -7.77
CA LEU A 28 -6.33 1.57 -6.63
C LEU A 28 -6.99 2.89 -7.05
N LEU A 29 -6.29 3.69 -7.84
CA LEU A 29 -6.77 5.00 -8.27
C LEU A 29 -7.89 4.91 -9.32
N ASN A 30 -7.79 3.98 -10.26
CA ASN A 30 -8.64 3.96 -11.45
C ASN A 30 -9.77 2.92 -11.41
N GLU A 31 -9.60 1.83 -10.67
CA GLU A 31 -10.51 0.67 -10.68
C GLU A 31 -11.21 0.45 -9.32
N PHE A 32 -10.55 0.79 -8.21
CA PHE A 32 -11.05 0.50 -6.86
C PHE A 32 -11.61 1.72 -6.12
N THR A 33 -12.52 2.46 -6.76
CA THR A 33 -13.15 3.66 -6.16
C THR A 33 -13.81 3.36 -4.81
N GLY A 34 -14.58 2.28 -4.69
CA GLY A 34 -15.22 1.90 -3.43
C GLY A 34 -14.22 1.57 -2.31
N THR A 35 -13.06 1.02 -2.65
CA THR A 35 -11.97 0.80 -1.68
C THR A 35 -11.38 2.11 -1.20
N ARG A 36 -11.15 3.08 -2.09
CA ARG A 36 -10.66 4.41 -1.72
C ARG A 36 -11.64 5.16 -0.82
N GLU A 37 -12.93 5.09 -1.13
CA GLU A 37 -13.98 5.68 -0.30
C GLU A 37 -14.03 5.03 1.10
N ALA A 38 -13.92 3.70 1.17
CA ALA A 38 -13.87 2.98 2.44
C ALA A 38 -12.63 3.37 3.26
N MET A 39 -11.45 3.49 2.63
CA MET A 39 -10.23 3.98 3.29
C MET A 39 -10.42 5.39 3.86
N GLY A 40 -11.06 6.28 3.10
CA GLY A 40 -11.39 7.63 3.57
C GLY A 40 -12.31 7.62 4.80
N LYS A 41 -13.33 6.77 4.82
CA LYS A 41 -14.23 6.61 5.97
C LYS A 41 -13.49 6.08 7.20
N ILE A 42 -12.66 5.05 7.02
CA ILE A 42 -11.82 4.48 8.09
C ILE A 42 -10.86 5.52 8.66
N ALA A 43 -10.23 6.34 7.82
CA ALA A 43 -9.35 7.42 8.26
C ALA A 43 -10.10 8.44 9.11
N SER A 44 -11.29 8.86 8.68
CA SER A 44 -12.14 9.78 9.45
C SER A 44 -12.59 9.18 10.80
N GLU A 45 -12.89 7.89 10.87
CA GLU A 45 -13.21 7.21 12.14
C GLU A 45 -12.00 7.18 13.08
N LYS A 46 -10.81 6.85 12.56
CA LYS A 46 -9.56 6.86 13.34
C LYS A 46 -9.24 8.23 13.91
N ILE A 47 -9.51 9.30 13.17
CA ILE A 47 -9.32 10.67 13.68
C ILE A 47 -10.29 10.98 14.81
N LYS A 48 -11.56 10.56 14.70
CA LYS A 48 -12.53 10.75 15.80
C LYS A 48 -12.05 10.05 17.07
N ASP A 49 -11.52 8.84 16.95
CA ASP A 49 -10.99 8.11 18.10
C ASP A 49 -9.71 8.73 18.65
N PHE A 50 -8.83 9.23 17.79
CA PHE A 50 -7.64 9.99 18.18
C PHE A 50 -8.01 11.24 18.99
N ILE A 51 -8.96 12.05 18.50
CA ILE A 51 -9.36 13.30 19.18
C ILE A 51 -9.96 13.03 20.57
N LYS A 52 -10.68 11.91 20.77
CA LYS A 52 -11.28 11.56 22.08
C LYS A 52 -10.26 11.38 23.20
N VAL A 53 -9.01 11.05 22.87
CA VAL A 53 -7.95 10.72 23.84
C VAL A 53 -6.87 11.79 23.93
N MET A 54 -6.98 12.86 23.14
CA MET A 54 -6.01 13.96 23.11
C MET A 54 -6.44 15.09 24.05
N ASP A 55 -5.49 15.62 24.81
CA ASP A 55 -5.72 16.76 25.72
C ASP A 55 -6.00 18.06 24.94
N VAL A 56 -5.41 18.19 23.75
CA VAL A 56 -5.62 19.31 22.82
C VAL A 56 -6.21 18.76 21.53
N GLY A 57 -7.39 19.26 21.14
CA GLY A 57 -8.03 18.89 19.90
C GLY A 57 -7.28 19.43 18.68
N LEU A 58 -7.55 18.83 17.51
CA LEU A 58 -7.07 19.32 16.22
C LEU A 58 -8.08 20.29 15.62
N ASP A 59 -7.60 21.33 14.92
CA ASP A 59 -8.43 22.16 14.05
C ASP A 59 -8.82 21.43 12.75
N GLU A 60 -9.60 22.09 11.89
CA GLU A 60 -10.08 21.48 10.64
C GLU A 60 -8.96 21.13 9.67
N ALA A 61 -7.96 22.01 9.52
CA ALA A 61 -6.84 21.81 8.60
C ALA A 61 -5.93 20.68 9.09
N GLU A 62 -5.68 20.62 10.40
CA GLU A 62 -4.90 19.56 11.04
C GLU A 62 -5.61 18.21 10.93
N ARG A 63 -6.94 18.17 11.10
CA ARG A 63 -7.74 16.95 10.91
C ARG A 63 -7.66 16.46 9.48
N GLU A 64 -7.78 17.35 8.50
CA GLU A 64 -7.72 16.97 7.10
C GLU A 64 -6.32 16.49 6.71
N TYR A 65 -5.28 17.15 7.20
CA TYR A 65 -3.91 16.70 6.99
C TYR A 65 -3.67 15.30 7.59
N LEU A 66 -4.11 15.06 8.83
CA LEU A 66 -4.01 13.75 9.46
C LEU A 66 -4.80 12.68 8.70
N ARG A 67 -5.96 13.06 8.13
CA ARG A 67 -6.81 12.15 7.35
C ARG A 67 -6.07 11.70 6.10
N GLU A 68 -5.53 12.64 5.34
CA GLU A 68 -4.76 12.37 4.13
C GLU A 68 -3.49 11.57 4.43
N LEU A 69 -2.83 11.80 5.57
CA LEU A 69 -1.68 11.00 6.01
C LEU A 69 -2.07 9.53 6.23
N ILE A 70 -3.19 9.27 6.93
CA ILE A 70 -3.70 7.92 7.17
C ILE A 70 -4.09 7.25 5.85
N VAL A 71 -4.83 7.95 4.98
CA VAL A 71 -5.24 7.42 3.67
C VAL A 71 -4.02 7.09 2.81
N SER A 72 -3.02 7.96 2.77
CA SER A 72 -1.76 7.74 2.05
C SER A 72 -1.04 6.48 2.55
N ALA A 73 -0.97 6.28 3.88
CA ALA A 73 -0.42 5.07 4.48
C ALA A 73 -1.22 3.81 4.07
N MET A 74 -2.55 3.88 4.07
CA MET A 74 -3.41 2.78 3.62
C MET A 74 -3.19 2.44 2.13
N TYR A 75 -3.02 3.46 1.28
CA TYR A 75 -2.71 3.26 -0.14
C TYR A 75 -1.37 2.57 -0.32
N GLN A 76 -0.37 2.99 0.44
CA GLN A 76 0.94 2.35 0.44
C GLN A 76 0.84 0.87 0.85
N SER A 77 0.15 0.57 1.95
CA SER A 77 -0.08 -0.81 2.41
C SER A 77 -0.81 -1.65 1.37
N PHE A 78 -1.83 -1.10 0.71
CA PHE A 78 -2.54 -1.77 -0.38
C PHE A 78 -1.60 -2.13 -1.53
N CYS A 79 -0.76 -1.19 -1.97
CA CYS A 79 0.17 -1.41 -3.09
C CYS A 79 1.20 -2.49 -2.76
N TYR A 80 1.72 -2.51 -1.52
CA TYR A 80 2.62 -3.56 -1.07
C TYR A 80 1.92 -4.92 -1.00
N GLY A 81 0.71 -5.00 -0.43
CA GLY A 81 -0.07 -6.23 -0.38
C GLY A 81 -0.37 -6.78 -1.78
N TYR A 82 -0.76 -5.92 -2.71
CA TYR A 82 -0.93 -6.29 -4.13
C TYR A 82 0.37 -6.84 -4.73
N SER A 83 1.50 -6.19 -4.48
CA SER A 83 2.79 -6.59 -5.04
C SER A 83 3.25 -7.94 -4.52
N ILE A 84 3.13 -8.17 -3.22
CA ILE A 84 3.44 -9.45 -2.57
C ILE A 84 2.55 -10.56 -3.13
N GLY A 85 1.23 -10.34 -3.17
CA GLY A 85 0.29 -11.35 -3.71
C GLY A 85 0.57 -11.72 -5.17
N LYS A 86 1.00 -10.76 -6.00
CA LYS A 86 1.41 -11.06 -7.40
C LYS A 86 2.70 -11.88 -7.49
N ILE A 87 3.64 -11.69 -6.56
CA ILE A 87 4.89 -12.46 -6.49
C ILE A 87 4.59 -13.87 -6.01
N GLU A 88 3.83 -14.01 -4.94
CA GLU A 88 3.44 -15.31 -4.36
C GLU A 88 2.61 -16.15 -5.33
N GLY A 89 1.62 -15.55 -6.00
CA GLY A 89 0.81 -16.24 -7.02
C GLY A 89 1.61 -16.64 -8.27
N LYS A 90 2.76 -16.00 -8.54
CA LYS A 90 3.69 -16.43 -9.60
C LYS A 90 4.56 -17.61 -9.17
N SER A 91 4.87 -17.75 -7.89
CA SER A 91 5.62 -18.89 -7.37
C SER A 91 4.78 -20.17 -7.30
N GLU A 92 3.47 -20.08 -7.05
CA GLU A 92 2.58 -21.26 -7.03
C GLU A 92 2.43 -21.92 -8.41
N ASN A 93 2.36 -21.12 -9.48
CA ASN A 93 2.31 -21.63 -10.86
C ASN A 93 3.63 -22.26 -11.37
N ARG A 94 4.67 -22.36 -10.55
CA ARG A 94 5.93 -23.05 -10.88
C ARG A 94 6.01 -24.48 -10.35
N VAL A 95 5.01 -24.96 -9.62
CA VAL A 95 4.87 -26.39 -9.31
C VAL A 95 4.06 -27.03 -10.43
N LEU A 96 4.73 -27.33 -11.54
CA LEU A 96 4.28 -28.34 -12.49
C LEU A 96 4.92 -29.66 -12.05
N ILE A 97 4.10 -30.59 -11.54
CA ILE A 97 4.48 -31.99 -11.31
C ILE A 97 4.57 -32.68 -12.67
#